data_AF-A0A933VL96-F1
#
_entry.id   AF-A0A933VL96-F1
#
_cell.length_a   1.000
_cell.length_b   1.000
_cell.length_c   1.000
_cell.angle_alpha   90.00
_cell.angle_beta   90.00
_cell.angle_gamma   90.00
#
_symmetry.space_group_name_H-M   'P 1'
#
loop_
_entity.id
_entity.type
_entity.pdbx_description
1 polymer ?
#
loop_
_entity_poly.entity_id
_entity_poly.type
_entity_poly.pdbx_seq_one_letter_code
_entity_poly.pdbx_strand_id
1 'polypeptide(L)'
;MRTPPIHPARAAAALALLLAAALPAPAGAAAPRTTVYAGSTSADQYPLVLRVRGQRVVGFSAMYRADCRTGTTYRFGDTIDLTKAGAAPAIAGRRFTAAYEQQVDVGDGLLAVERITIKGTVGATRISGTVSGSARVGADAAAPIDTCSTPALRFVVRHERGRVFGGSTSQRLPVVLELSAKRANVDHLHFGWTALCASGGGIQFGDFLINFPVAAGRFGDVFTQRFDRDDQGINAYAYDIAGRVVRTTGGARGRFSVALTATSASGAQELSCRTGSVTFTATS
;
A
#
# COMPACT_ATOMS: atom_id res chain seq x y z
N MET A 1 -25.22 14.87 81.95
CA MET A 1 -25.97 16.02 81.38
C MET A 1 -26.83 15.49 80.26
N ARG A 2 -28.16 15.70 80.36
CA ARG A 2 -29.17 15.33 79.36
C ARG A 2 -29.45 16.55 78.48
N THR A 3 -29.58 16.36 77.17
CA THR A 3 -30.15 17.32 76.22
C THR A 3 -30.88 16.56 75.08
N PRO A 4 -31.89 17.17 74.43
CA PRO A 4 -33.13 16.53 73.99
C PRO A 4 -33.16 16.16 72.49
N PRO A 5 -34.19 15.41 72.03
CA PRO A 5 -34.35 15.04 70.64
C PRO A 5 -34.95 16.19 69.80
N ILE A 6 -34.49 16.33 68.56
CA ILE A 6 -35.02 17.28 67.56
C ILE A 6 -35.53 16.49 66.34
N HIS A 7 -36.86 16.41 66.20
CA HIS A 7 -37.58 16.37 64.92
C HIS A 7 -38.05 17.82 64.63
N PRO A 8 -38.49 18.25 63.42
CA PRO A 8 -38.82 17.56 62.17
C PRO A 8 -38.17 18.27 60.93
N ALA A 9 -38.32 17.83 59.68
CA ALA A 9 -39.41 18.25 58.79
C ALA A 9 -39.34 17.46 57.47
N ARG A 10 -40.43 16.78 57.14
CA ARG A 10 -40.63 16.14 55.83
C ARG A 10 -41.05 17.22 54.84
N ALA A 11 -40.14 17.66 53.98
CA ALA A 11 -40.47 18.46 52.82
C ALA A 11 -41.04 17.55 51.73
N ALA A 12 -42.32 17.71 51.42
CA ALA A 12 -42.96 17.07 50.28
C ALA A 12 -42.49 17.78 49.00
N ALA A 13 -41.50 17.19 48.32
CA ALA A 13 -41.09 17.63 47.00
C ALA A 13 -42.14 17.15 45.97
N ALA A 14 -42.88 18.09 45.40
CA ALA A 14 -43.76 17.85 44.26
C ALA A 14 -42.91 17.43 43.05
N LEU A 15 -43.03 16.17 42.66
CA LEU A 15 -42.36 15.59 41.50
C LEU A 15 -43.07 16.08 40.23
N ALA A 16 -42.61 17.20 39.66
CA ALA A 16 -43.05 17.64 38.35
C ALA A 16 -42.46 16.69 37.29
N LEU A 17 -43.29 15.77 36.77
CA LEU A 17 -42.97 15.03 35.55
C LEU A 17 -42.94 16.00 34.36
N LEU A 18 -41.74 16.53 34.07
CA LEU A 18 -41.45 17.14 32.78
C LEU A 18 -41.43 16.02 31.73
N LEU A 19 -42.51 15.86 30.97
CA LEU A 19 -42.48 15.15 29.69
C LEU A 19 -41.60 15.94 28.73
N ALA A 20 -40.29 15.74 28.81
CA ALA A 20 -39.36 16.17 27.77
C ALA A 20 -39.67 15.35 26.52
N ALA A 21 -40.36 15.96 25.56
CA ALA A 21 -40.48 15.42 24.22
C ALA A 21 -39.06 15.24 23.66
N ALA A 22 -38.58 14.00 23.64
CA ALA A 22 -37.30 13.65 23.05
C ALA A 22 -37.39 13.93 21.54
N LEU A 23 -36.95 15.12 21.13
CA LEU A 23 -36.74 15.42 19.73
C LEU A 23 -35.77 14.37 19.19
N PRO A 24 -36.11 13.68 18.08
CA PRO A 24 -35.20 12.71 17.49
C PRO A 24 -33.89 13.42 17.15
N ALA A 25 -32.79 12.95 17.74
CA ALA A 25 -31.48 13.44 17.38
C ALA A 25 -31.32 13.31 15.87
N PRO A 26 -30.86 14.36 15.16
CA PRO A 26 -30.66 14.29 13.72
C PRO A 26 -29.75 13.09 13.45
N ALA A 27 -30.25 12.15 12.64
CA ALA A 27 -29.47 10.99 12.23
C ALA A 27 -28.20 11.51 11.57
N GLY A 28 -27.08 11.41 12.28
CA GLY A 28 -25.78 11.87 11.78
C GLY A 28 -25.52 11.19 10.45
N ALA A 29 -25.20 11.98 9.42
CA ALA A 29 -24.85 11.44 8.12
C ALA A 29 -23.71 10.42 8.31
N ALA A 30 -23.94 9.18 7.86
CA ALA A 30 -22.94 8.13 7.99
C ALA A 30 -21.63 8.57 7.32
N ALA A 31 -20.50 8.36 8.01
CA ALA A 31 -19.20 8.73 7.46
C ALA A 31 -19.00 8.07 6.08
N PRO A 32 -18.47 8.81 5.09
CA PRO A 32 -18.27 8.27 3.75
C PRO A 32 -17.35 7.04 3.80
N ARG A 33 -17.77 5.97 3.14
CA ARG A 33 -16.97 4.76 2.98
C ARG A 33 -15.71 5.07 2.15
N THR A 34 -14.64 4.32 2.42
CA THR A 34 -13.41 4.41 1.63
C THR A 34 -13.50 3.45 0.45
N THR A 35 -13.32 3.96 -0.76
CA THR A 35 -13.23 3.17 -1.99
C THR A 35 -11.76 2.90 -2.31
N VAL A 36 -11.43 1.65 -2.60
CA VAL A 36 -10.09 1.24 -3.03
C VAL A 36 -10.05 1.10 -4.53
N TYR A 37 -9.04 1.71 -5.14
CA TYR A 37 -8.68 1.52 -6.53
C TYR A 37 -7.29 0.89 -6.58
N ALA A 38 -7.12 -0.17 -7.37
CA ALA A 38 -5.85 -0.85 -7.52
C ALA A 38 -5.55 -1.16 -8.98
N GLY A 39 -4.28 -1.31 -9.32
CA GLY A 39 -3.81 -1.55 -10.68
C GLY A 39 -2.30 -1.30 -10.77
N SER A 40 -1.84 -0.79 -11.90
CA SER A 40 -0.41 -0.61 -12.14
C SER A 40 -0.04 0.64 -12.95
N THR A 41 1.26 0.93 -13.00
CA THR A 41 1.86 1.89 -13.92
C THR A 41 2.10 1.28 -15.30
N SER A 42 2.20 2.10 -16.36
CA SER A 42 2.27 1.61 -17.75
C SER A 42 3.63 1.08 -18.20
N ALA A 43 4.73 1.47 -17.55
CA ALA A 43 6.08 1.13 -17.99
C ALA A 43 6.48 -0.29 -17.56
N ASP A 44 6.57 -0.50 -16.24
CA ASP A 44 7.07 -1.75 -15.66
C ASP A 44 5.98 -2.47 -14.83
N GLN A 45 4.71 -2.13 -15.05
CA GLN A 45 3.57 -2.70 -14.33
C GLN A 45 3.67 -2.64 -12.80
N TYR A 46 4.35 -1.61 -12.27
CA TYR A 46 4.50 -1.51 -10.83
C TYR A 46 3.14 -1.36 -10.13
N PRO A 47 2.92 -2.08 -9.01
CA PRO A 47 1.67 -2.01 -8.25
C PRO A 47 1.38 -0.60 -7.74
N LEU A 48 0.12 -0.17 -7.88
CA LEU A 48 -0.37 1.11 -7.39
C LEU A 48 -1.77 0.97 -6.78
N VAL A 49 -1.95 1.54 -5.60
CA VAL A 49 -3.21 1.55 -4.85
C VAL A 49 -3.56 2.99 -4.46
N LEU A 50 -4.80 3.39 -4.71
CA LEU A 50 -5.38 4.65 -4.25
C LEU A 50 -6.58 4.38 -3.36
N ARG A 51 -6.68 5.14 -2.26
CA ARG A 51 -7.83 5.13 -1.36
C ARG A 51 -8.53 6.47 -1.44
N VAL A 52 -9.82 6.46 -1.75
CA VAL A 52 -10.65 7.66 -1.85
C VAL A 52 -11.75 7.61 -0.79
N ARG A 53 -11.95 8.70 -0.06
CA ARG A 53 -13.03 8.83 0.94
C ARG A 53 -13.78 10.13 0.70
N GLY A 54 -15.06 10.04 0.33
CA GLY A 54 -15.83 11.20 -0.11
C GLY A 54 -15.13 11.88 -1.31
N GLN A 55 -14.83 13.17 -1.19
CA GLN A 55 -14.13 13.95 -2.22
C GLN A 55 -12.63 14.14 -1.93
N ARG A 56 -11.97 13.17 -1.30
CA ARG A 56 -10.53 13.26 -1.02
C ARG A 56 -9.81 11.97 -1.34
N VAL A 57 -8.59 12.08 -1.86
CA VAL A 57 -7.65 10.94 -1.88
C VAL A 57 -6.98 10.89 -0.50
N VAL A 58 -7.21 9.81 0.23
CA VAL A 58 -6.79 9.67 1.64
C VAL A 58 -5.59 8.75 1.82
N GLY A 59 -5.26 7.96 0.80
CA GLY A 59 -4.10 7.08 0.85
C GLY A 59 -3.58 6.75 -0.53
N PHE A 60 -2.28 6.50 -0.57
CA PHE A 60 -1.53 6.17 -1.77
C PHE A 60 -0.51 5.10 -1.40
N SER A 61 -0.43 4.04 -2.19
CA SER A 61 0.68 3.10 -2.09
C SER A 61 1.15 2.78 -3.49
N ALA A 62 2.44 2.86 -3.71
CA ALA A 62 3.04 2.52 -4.99
C ALA A 62 4.46 2.05 -4.75
N MET A 63 5.00 1.43 -5.77
CA MET A 63 6.42 1.17 -5.88
C MET A 63 6.86 1.54 -7.30
N TYR A 64 8.07 2.05 -7.49
CA TYR A 64 8.62 2.33 -8.82
C TYR A 64 10.11 2.65 -8.73
N ARG A 65 10.80 2.54 -9.86
CA ARG A 65 12.24 2.80 -9.98
C ARG A 65 12.52 4.18 -10.57
N ALA A 66 13.49 4.88 -10.00
CA ALA A 66 14.12 6.06 -10.56
C ALA A 66 15.57 5.79 -10.95
N ASP A 67 16.00 6.50 -11.98
CA ASP A 67 17.38 6.52 -12.40
C ASP A 67 18.09 7.67 -11.69
N CYS A 68 19.30 7.40 -11.23
CA CYS A 68 20.14 8.37 -10.53
C CYS A 68 21.22 8.92 -11.46
N ARG A 69 21.74 10.10 -11.14
CA ARG A 69 22.78 10.76 -11.95
C ARG A 69 24.06 9.92 -12.05
N THR A 70 24.37 9.14 -11.01
CA THR A 70 25.52 8.22 -10.98
C THR A 70 25.36 6.98 -11.86
N GLY A 71 24.20 6.78 -12.50
CA GLY A 71 23.86 5.57 -13.25
C GLY A 71 23.31 4.43 -12.38
N THR A 72 23.23 4.64 -11.06
CA THR A 72 22.54 3.73 -10.15
C THR A 72 21.02 3.92 -10.21
N THR A 73 20.27 3.09 -9.49
CA THR A 73 18.81 3.16 -9.43
C THR A 73 18.32 3.30 -8.00
N TYR A 74 17.34 4.17 -7.78
CA TYR A 74 16.64 4.33 -6.51
C TYR A 74 15.23 3.74 -6.61
N ARG A 75 14.75 3.07 -5.56
CA ARG A 75 13.43 2.43 -5.58
C ARG A 75 12.51 3.08 -4.56
N PHE A 76 11.49 3.77 -5.06
CA PHE A 76 10.40 4.25 -4.23
C PHE A 76 9.47 3.09 -3.87
N GLY A 77 9.01 3.03 -2.63
CA GLY A 77 8.07 2.00 -2.19
C GLY A 77 7.56 2.25 -0.78
N ASP A 78 6.29 2.61 -0.64
CA ASP A 78 5.63 2.68 0.67
C ASP A 78 4.10 2.71 0.53
N THR A 79 3.42 2.63 1.66
CA THR A 79 2.02 2.97 1.86
C THR A 79 1.93 4.27 2.67
N ILE A 80 1.48 5.33 2.02
CA ILE A 80 1.34 6.67 2.59
C ILE A 80 -0.13 6.92 2.95
N ASP A 81 -0.36 7.24 4.22
CA ASP A 81 -1.61 7.83 4.69
C ASP A 81 -1.55 9.35 4.48
N LEU A 82 -2.18 9.82 3.41
CA LEU A 82 -2.15 11.23 3.03
C LEU A 82 -2.89 12.11 4.04
N THR A 83 -3.78 11.55 4.86
CA THR A 83 -4.47 12.33 5.91
C THR A 83 -3.52 12.66 7.06
N LYS A 84 -2.72 11.69 7.49
CA LYS A 84 -1.69 11.88 8.52
C LYS A 84 -0.55 12.78 8.05
N ALA A 85 -0.22 12.70 6.76
CA ALA A 85 0.76 13.58 6.14
C ALA A 85 0.27 15.02 5.93
N GLY A 86 -1.00 15.34 6.22
CA GLY A 86 -1.58 16.65 5.91
C GLY A 86 -1.67 16.94 4.40
N ALA A 87 -1.52 15.92 3.56
CA ALA A 87 -1.35 16.01 2.11
C ALA A 87 -2.53 15.43 1.32
N ALA A 88 -3.62 15.03 1.98
CA ALA A 88 -4.80 14.44 1.34
C ALA A 88 -5.48 15.46 0.40
N PRO A 89 -5.35 15.34 -0.93
CA PRO A 89 -5.88 16.35 -1.83
C PRO A 89 -7.40 16.25 -1.94
N ALA A 90 -8.05 17.40 -2.07
CA ALA A 90 -9.45 17.45 -2.48
C ALA A 90 -9.58 17.07 -3.96
N ILE A 91 -10.70 16.44 -4.31
CA ILE A 91 -11.08 16.13 -5.68
C ILE A 91 -11.96 17.27 -6.18
N ALA A 92 -11.43 18.13 -7.05
CA ALA A 92 -12.15 19.25 -7.63
C ALA A 92 -12.72 18.88 -9.00
N GLY A 93 -14.05 18.84 -9.11
CA GLY A 93 -14.78 18.35 -10.29
C GLY A 93 -14.61 16.83 -10.47
N ARG A 94 -13.44 16.42 -10.94
CA ARG A 94 -12.97 15.02 -11.01
C ARG A 94 -11.46 14.90 -10.87
N ARG A 95 -10.74 15.99 -10.67
CA ARG A 95 -9.27 16.03 -10.72
C ARG A 95 -8.70 16.16 -9.33
N PHE A 96 -7.52 15.59 -9.12
CA PHE A 96 -6.73 15.79 -7.92
C PHE A 96 -5.25 15.92 -8.28
N THR A 97 -4.52 16.63 -7.43
CA THR A 97 -3.06 16.70 -7.42
C THR A 97 -2.61 16.63 -5.98
N ALA A 98 -1.69 15.73 -5.67
CA ALA A 98 -0.97 15.72 -4.40
C ALA A 98 0.53 15.72 -4.65
N ALA A 99 1.24 16.40 -3.76
CA ALA A 99 2.67 16.26 -3.59
C ALA A 99 2.93 15.90 -2.13
N TYR A 100 3.88 15.02 -1.90
CA TYR A 100 4.30 14.58 -0.58
C TYR A 100 5.82 14.54 -0.55
N GLU A 101 6.40 14.90 0.58
CA GLU A 101 7.83 14.83 0.83
C GLU A 101 8.07 14.03 2.11
N GLN A 102 9.04 13.12 2.06
CA GLN A 102 9.47 12.34 3.22
C GLN A 102 10.98 12.15 3.22
N GLN A 103 11.50 11.80 4.38
CA GLN A 103 12.88 11.44 4.56
C GLN A 103 12.96 9.97 4.95
N VAL A 104 13.79 9.22 4.24
CA VAL A 104 13.97 7.77 4.43
C VAL A 104 15.44 7.53 4.77
N ASP A 105 15.71 6.75 5.81
CA ASP A 105 17.05 6.23 6.09
C ASP A 105 17.36 5.12 5.07
N VAL A 106 18.44 5.29 4.32
CA VAL A 106 18.86 4.34 3.29
C VAL A 106 20.11 3.55 3.68
N GLY A 107 20.51 3.61 4.95
CA GLY A 107 21.68 2.94 5.50
C GLY A 107 22.95 3.80 5.47
N ASP A 108 23.99 3.35 6.15
CA ASP A 108 25.33 3.96 6.18
C ASP A 108 25.35 5.46 6.57
N GLY A 109 24.37 5.88 7.38
CA GLY A 109 24.20 7.29 7.78
C GLY A 109 23.70 8.20 6.66
N LEU A 110 23.24 7.64 5.55
CA LEU A 110 22.66 8.37 4.42
C LEU A 110 21.15 8.46 4.54
N LEU A 111 20.62 9.57 4.04
CA LEU A 111 19.21 9.87 4.01
C LEU A 111 18.79 10.16 2.58
N ALA A 112 17.59 9.71 2.22
CA ALA A 112 16.93 10.07 0.98
C ALA A 112 15.76 11.01 1.28
N VAL A 113 15.82 12.24 0.77
CA VAL A 113 14.67 13.15 0.76
C VAL A 113 13.87 12.89 -0.52
N GLU A 114 12.79 12.14 -0.37
CA GLU A 114 11.88 11.77 -1.43
C GLU A 114 10.79 12.81 -1.61
N ARG A 115 10.53 13.22 -2.84
CA ARG A 115 9.36 14.01 -3.23
C ARG A 115 8.55 13.25 -4.26
N ILE A 116 7.31 12.95 -3.93
CA ILE A 116 6.37 12.21 -4.78
C ILE A 116 5.26 13.16 -5.22
N THR A 117 4.95 13.17 -6.51
CA THR A 117 3.81 13.90 -7.07
C THR A 117 2.88 12.91 -7.76
N ILE A 118 1.59 13.00 -7.44
CA ILE A 118 0.53 12.24 -8.11
C ILE A 118 -0.56 13.18 -8.60
N LYS A 119 -0.97 12.98 -9.84
CA LYS A 119 -2.05 13.72 -10.49
C LYS A 119 -2.99 12.74 -11.14
N GLY A 120 -4.30 12.99 -11.09
CA GLY A 120 -5.24 12.08 -11.72
C GLY A 120 -6.64 12.62 -11.89
N THR A 121 -7.42 11.86 -12.66
CA THR A 121 -8.86 12.05 -12.83
C THR A 121 -9.60 10.86 -12.26
N VAL A 122 -10.54 11.11 -11.34
CA VAL A 122 -11.37 10.12 -10.65
C VAL A 122 -12.67 9.94 -11.42
N GLY A 123 -12.93 8.69 -11.82
CA GLY A 123 -14.23 8.20 -12.24
C GLY A 123 -14.81 7.24 -11.21
N ALA A 124 -16.03 6.75 -11.45
CA ALA A 124 -16.73 5.88 -10.50
C ALA A 124 -16.04 4.52 -10.29
N THR A 125 -15.46 3.95 -11.35
CA THR A 125 -14.83 2.61 -11.32
C THR A 125 -13.36 2.62 -11.74
N ARG A 126 -12.81 3.81 -12.04
CA ARG A 126 -11.46 3.97 -12.59
C ARG A 126 -10.85 5.29 -12.21
N ILE A 127 -9.57 5.30 -11.88
CA ILE A 127 -8.74 6.50 -11.81
C ILE A 127 -7.60 6.33 -12.82
N SER A 128 -7.31 7.40 -13.55
CA SER A 128 -6.16 7.47 -14.45
C SER A 128 -5.37 8.74 -14.21
N GLY A 129 -4.05 8.68 -14.40
CA GLY A 129 -3.21 9.83 -14.13
C GLY A 129 -1.72 9.56 -14.34
N THR A 130 -0.90 10.35 -13.65
CA THR A 130 0.54 10.18 -13.60
C THR A 130 1.07 10.23 -12.18
N VAL A 131 2.12 9.46 -11.93
CA VAL A 131 2.94 9.52 -10.72
C VAL A 131 4.38 9.79 -11.13
N SER A 132 5.06 10.63 -10.37
CA SER A 132 6.50 10.87 -10.49
C SER A 132 7.09 11.02 -9.10
N GLY A 133 8.35 10.64 -8.96
CA GLY A 133 9.16 10.79 -7.76
C GLY A 133 10.54 11.31 -8.09
N SER A 134 11.12 12.03 -7.14
CA SER A 134 12.53 12.42 -7.11
C SER A 134 13.10 12.18 -5.73
N ALA A 135 14.36 11.77 -5.64
CA ALA A 135 15.08 11.58 -4.38
C ALA A 135 16.39 12.35 -4.41
N ARG A 136 16.74 12.98 -3.29
CA ARG A 136 18.07 13.53 -3.01
C ARG A 136 18.70 12.66 -1.95
N VAL A 137 19.80 11.97 -2.27
CA VAL A 137 20.46 11.03 -1.38
C VAL A 137 21.76 11.64 -0.87
N GLY A 138 21.99 11.63 0.44
CA GLY A 138 23.22 12.13 1.06
C GLY A 138 23.13 12.17 2.59
N ALA A 139 24.25 12.49 3.24
CA ALA A 139 24.27 12.76 4.68
C ALA A 139 23.58 14.09 5.03
N ASP A 140 23.57 15.03 4.07
CA ASP A 140 22.89 16.32 4.17
C ASP A 140 22.01 16.54 2.93
N ALA A 141 20.74 16.89 3.17
CA ALA A 141 19.78 17.20 2.12
C ALA A 141 20.18 18.44 1.29
N ALA A 142 20.95 19.37 1.85
CA ALA A 142 21.44 20.57 1.16
C ALA A 142 22.59 20.28 0.17
N ALA A 143 23.31 19.17 0.37
CA ALA A 143 24.44 18.76 -0.46
C ALA A 143 24.34 17.25 -0.77
N PRO A 144 23.37 16.83 -1.59
CA PRO A 144 23.19 15.41 -1.89
C PRO A 144 24.37 14.87 -2.72
N ILE A 145 24.82 13.65 -2.38
CA ILE A 145 25.82 12.92 -3.17
C ILE A 145 25.21 12.40 -4.47
N ASP A 146 23.89 12.15 -4.50
CA ASP A 146 23.18 11.72 -5.68
C ASP A 146 21.75 12.28 -5.78
N THR A 147 21.26 12.37 -7.00
CA THR A 147 19.88 12.78 -7.30
C THR A 147 19.26 11.79 -8.26
N CYS A 148 18.07 11.32 -7.90
CA CYS A 148 17.33 10.32 -8.65
C CYS A 148 15.98 10.87 -9.06
N SER A 149 15.51 10.51 -10.25
CA SER A 149 14.18 10.94 -10.72
C SER A 149 13.52 9.90 -11.59
N THR A 150 12.19 9.93 -11.60
CA THR A 150 11.38 9.19 -12.56
C THR A 150 10.76 10.15 -13.58
N PRO A 151 10.54 9.72 -14.82
CA PRO A 151 9.59 10.41 -15.68
C PRO A 151 8.19 10.32 -15.08
N ALA A 152 7.25 11.10 -15.63
CA ALA A 152 5.85 10.98 -15.26
C ALA A 152 5.27 9.63 -15.75
N LEU A 153 5.24 8.64 -14.86
CA LEU A 153 4.71 7.31 -15.12
C LEU A 153 3.19 7.38 -15.20
N ARG A 154 2.61 7.00 -16.34
CA ARG A 154 1.16 6.88 -16.47
C ARG A 154 0.67 5.71 -15.63
N PHE A 155 -0.49 5.88 -15.00
CA PHE A 155 -1.13 4.80 -14.26
C PHE A 155 -2.62 4.70 -14.59
N VAL A 156 -3.14 3.49 -14.41
CA VAL A 156 -4.58 3.21 -14.38
C VAL A 156 -4.86 2.29 -13.22
N VAL A 157 -5.76 2.70 -12.35
CA VAL A 157 -6.27 1.86 -11.26
C VAL A 157 -7.78 1.75 -11.36
N ARG A 158 -8.32 0.61 -10.96
CA ARG A 158 -9.74 0.27 -11.09
C ARG A 158 -10.32 -0.06 -9.73
N HIS A 159 -11.61 0.21 -9.59
CA HIS A 159 -12.41 -0.25 -8.47
C HIS A 159 -13.46 -1.23 -9.01
N GLU A 160 -13.42 -2.46 -8.50
CA GLU A 160 -14.44 -3.44 -8.79
C GLU A 160 -14.66 -4.36 -7.59
N ARG A 161 -15.77 -4.12 -6.88
CA ARG A 161 -16.05 -4.77 -5.60
C ARG A 161 -16.02 -6.30 -5.70
N GLY A 162 -15.15 -6.91 -4.89
CA GLY A 162 -14.97 -8.35 -4.81
C GLY A 162 -14.17 -8.95 -5.97
N ARG A 163 -13.56 -8.12 -6.82
CA ARG A 163 -12.67 -8.55 -7.92
C ARG A 163 -11.33 -7.87 -7.90
N VAL A 164 -11.27 -6.56 -7.64
CA VAL A 164 -10.02 -5.80 -7.54
C VAL A 164 -9.80 -5.43 -6.08
N PHE A 165 -8.65 -5.83 -5.54
CA PHE A 165 -8.26 -5.60 -4.16
C PHE A 165 -6.94 -4.83 -4.13
N GLY A 166 -6.88 -3.80 -3.28
CA GLY A 166 -5.67 -3.03 -3.03
C GLY A 166 -5.30 -3.04 -1.56
N GLY A 167 -4.01 -3.13 -1.26
CA GLY A 167 -3.53 -3.42 0.08
C GLY A 167 -2.08 -3.06 0.31
N SER A 168 -1.53 -3.60 1.39
CA SER A 168 -0.10 -3.55 1.68
C SER A 168 0.41 -4.87 2.25
N THR A 169 1.71 -5.10 2.08
CA THR A 169 2.46 -6.16 2.74
C THR A 169 2.85 -5.74 4.16
N SER A 170 3.37 -6.68 4.97
CA SER A 170 3.96 -6.38 6.28
C SER A 170 5.24 -5.54 6.20
N GLN A 171 5.81 -5.38 5.00
CA GLN A 171 6.91 -4.49 4.69
C GLN A 171 6.42 -3.10 4.22
N ARG A 172 5.11 -2.82 4.36
CA ARG A 172 4.44 -1.59 3.90
C ARG A 172 4.46 -1.33 2.40
N LEU A 173 4.86 -2.30 1.60
CA LEU A 173 4.85 -2.20 0.14
C LEU A 173 3.46 -2.53 -0.42
N PRO A 174 3.07 -1.99 -1.59
CA PRO A 174 1.75 -2.22 -2.16
C PRO A 174 1.51 -3.70 -2.50
N VAL A 175 0.25 -4.14 -2.41
CA VAL A 175 -0.25 -5.36 -3.05
C VAL A 175 -1.53 -5.05 -3.83
N VAL A 176 -1.63 -5.60 -5.03
CA VAL A 176 -2.79 -5.56 -5.90
C VAL A 176 -3.15 -6.98 -6.28
N LEU A 177 -4.42 -7.34 -6.09
CA LEU A 177 -4.94 -8.64 -6.47
C LEU A 177 -6.17 -8.42 -7.35
N GLU A 178 -6.12 -8.98 -8.56
CA GLU A 178 -7.22 -8.93 -9.52
C GLU A 178 -7.71 -10.35 -9.80
N LEU A 179 -9.00 -10.58 -9.57
CA LEU A 179 -9.67 -11.81 -9.92
C LEU A 179 -10.26 -11.74 -11.33
N SER A 180 -10.24 -12.89 -12.00
CA SER A 180 -11.07 -13.15 -13.18
C SER A 180 -12.53 -12.76 -12.99
N ALA A 181 -13.22 -12.49 -14.09
CA ALA A 181 -14.66 -12.19 -14.09
C ALA A 181 -15.47 -13.25 -13.32
N LYS A 182 -15.13 -14.54 -13.50
CA LYS A 182 -15.76 -15.67 -12.81
C LYS A 182 -15.23 -15.90 -11.39
N ARG A 183 -14.22 -15.14 -10.95
CA ARG A 183 -13.56 -15.24 -9.64
C ARG A 183 -13.00 -16.64 -9.36
N ALA A 184 -12.63 -17.35 -10.42
CA ALA A 184 -12.09 -18.71 -10.37
C ALA A 184 -10.56 -18.72 -10.38
N ASN A 185 -9.94 -17.61 -10.77
CA ASN A 185 -8.49 -17.39 -10.78
C ASN A 185 -8.17 -15.99 -10.25
N VAL A 186 -6.99 -15.86 -9.65
CA VAL A 186 -6.24 -14.60 -9.58
C VAL A 186 -5.57 -14.42 -10.93
N ASP A 187 -6.08 -13.49 -11.72
CA ASP A 187 -5.50 -13.17 -13.02
C ASP A 187 -4.19 -12.42 -12.83
N HIS A 188 -4.15 -11.50 -11.86
CA HIS A 188 -3.00 -10.66 -11.56
C HIS A 188 -2.76 -10.55 -10.05
N LEU A 189 -1.51 -10.78 -9.63
CA LEU A 189 -1.00 -10.51 -8.30
C LEU A 189 0.25 -9.64 -8.44
N HIS A 190 0.09 -8.33 -8.23
CA HIS A 190 1.22 -7.40 -8.18
C HIS A 190 1.57 -7.11 -6.72
N PHE A 191 2.85 -7.12 -6.38
CA PHE A 191 3.27 -6.78 -5.01
C PHE A 191 4.70 -6.28 -4.98
N GLY A 192 4.98 -5.38 -4.04
CA GLY A 192 6.35 -5.03 -3.70
C GLY A 192 6.87 -5.89 -2.56
N TRP A 193 8.16 -6.20 -2.58
CA TRP A 193 8.85 -6.88 -1.48
C TRP A 193 10.28 -6.35 -1.30
N THR A 194 10.81 -6.49 -0.09
CA THR A 194 12.24 -6.30 0.20
C THR A 194 12.87 -7.59 0.72
N ALA A 195 14.16 -7.78 0.46
CA ALA A 195 14.93 -8.92 0.96
C ALA A 195 16.32 -8.46 1.41
N LEU A 196 16.81 -9.08 2.48
CA LEU A 196 18.21 -8.97 2.88
C LEU A 196 19.04 -10.01 2.11
N CYS A 197 20.24 -9.62 1.73
CA CYS A 197 21.19 -10.44 1.01
C CYS A 197 22.31 -10.91 1.93
N ALA A 198 22.88 -12.08 1.63
CA ALA A 198 23.96 -12.67 2.44
C ALA A 198 25.21 -11.78 2.53
N SER A 199 25.41 -10.87 1.57
CA SER A 199 26.48 -9.87 1.58
C SER A 199 26.24 -8.68 2.52
N GLY A 200 25.10 -8.63 3.23
CA GLY A 200 24.72 -7.52 4.11
C GLY A 200 23.90 -6.41 3.44
N GLY A 201 23.84 -6.40 2.10
CA GLY A 201 22.98 -5.48 1.35
C GLY A 201 21.51 -5.88 1.34
N GLY A 202 20.67 -5.05 0.73
CA GLY A 202 19.24 -5.33 0.54
C GLY A 202 18.78 -5.06 -0.89
N ILE A 203 17.69 -5.72 -1.28
CA ILE A 203 16.99 -5.45 -2.53
C ILE A 203 15.52 -5.15 -2.26
N GLN A 204 14.94 -4.27 -3.08
CA GLN A 204 13.50 -4.01 -3.12
C GLN A 204 12.97 -4.30 -4.51
N PHE A 205 11.92 -5.09 -4.71
CA PHE A 205 11.48 -5.46 -6.05
C PHE A 205 9.97 -5.43 -6.18
N GLY A 206 9.51 -5.21 -7.40
CA GLY A 206 8.10 -5.25 -7.79
C GLY A 206 7.86 -6.46 -8.63
N ASP A 207 6.93 -7.28 -8.19
CA ASP A 207 6.59 -8.50 -8.89
C ASP A 207 5.20 -8.43 -9.50
N PHE A 208 5.03 -9.25 -10.53
CA PHE A 208 3.77 -9.45 -11.22
C PHE A 208 3.63 -10.92 -11.58
N LEU A 209 2.71 -11.57 -10.88
CA LEU A 209 2.45 -12.99 -11.05
C LEU A 209 1.01 -13.19 -11.52
N ILE A 210 0.79 -14.26 -12.30
CA ILE A 210 -0.48 -14.50 -12.98
C ILE A 210 -0.95 -15.94 -12.79
N ASN A 211 -2.23 -16.17 -13.06
CA ASN A 211 -2.84 -17.49 -13.21
C ASN A 211 -2.81 -18.39 -11.95
N PHE A 212 -3.19 -17.87 -10.79
CA PHE A 212 -3.41 -18.74 -9.61
C PHE A 212 -4.86 -19.20 -9.53
N PRO A 213 -5.14 -20.52 -9.60
CA PRO A 213 -6.49 -21.03 -9.37
C PRO A 213 -7.00 -20.68 -7.97
N VAL A 214 -8.29 -20.35 -7.89
CA VAL A 214 -8.99 -20.05 -6.64
C VAL A 214 -9.94 -21.19 -6.29
N ALA A 215 -9.60 -21.96 -5.27
CA ALA A 215 -10.41 -23.06 -4.75
C ALA A 215 -10.84 -22.77 -3.31
N ALA A 216 -12.15 -22.79 -3.05
CA ALA A 216 -12.72 -22.41 -1.74
C ALA A 216 -12.21 -21.04 -1.21
N GLY A 217 -11.95 -20.11 -2.14
CA GLY A 217 -11.41 -18.79 -1.86
C GLY A 217 -9.90 -18.77 -1.55
N ARG A 218 -9.19 -19.90 -1.61
CA ARG A 218 -7.73 -19.99 -1.43
C ARG A 218 -7.04 -20.01 -2.78
N PHE A 219 -5.83 -19.46 -2.83
CA PHE A 219 -4.94 -19.48 -4.01
C PHE A 219 -3.49 -19.54 -3.53
N GLY A 220 -2.57 -19.90 -4.41
CA GLY A 220 -1.15 -19.99 -4.07
C GLY A 220 -0.46 -21.12 -4.82
N ASP A 221 0.87 -21.10 -4.80
CA ASP A 221 1.72 -22.12 -5.40
C ASP A 221 3.17 -21.99 -4.87
N VAL A 222 4.00 -23.01 -5.12
CA VAL A 222 5.44 -23.00 -4.89
C VAL A 222 6.14 -23.28 -6.21
N PHE A 223 6.93 -22.32 -6.70
CA PHE A 223 7.57 -22.42 -8.02
C PHE A 223 8.87 -21.62 -8.09
N THR A 224 9.62 -21.77 -9.18
CA THR A 224 10.83 -21.00 -9.44
C THR A 224 10.78 -20.39 -10.84
N GLN A 225 11.02 -19.09 -10.95
CA GLN A 225 11.27 -18.42 -12.23
C GLN A 225 12.76 -18.22 -12.43
N ARG A 226 13.22 -18.39 -13.68
CA ARG A 226 14.59 -18.16 -14.08
C ARG A 226 14.63 -17.13 -15.19
N PHE A 227 15.54 -16.18 -15.07
CA PHE A 227 15.77 -15.15 -16.07
C PHE A 227 17.26 -15.13 -16.40
N ASP A 228 17.58 -15.21 -17.68
CA ASP A 228 18.95 -15.03 -18.15
C ASP A 228 19.37 -13.57 -17.93
N ARG A 229 20.64 -13.38 -17.59
CA ARG A 229 21.29 -12.07 -17.46
C ARG A 229 22.14 -11.78 -18.69
N ASP A 230 22.39 -10.50 -18.95
CA ASP A 230 23.20 -10.05 -20.09
C ASP A 230 24.65 -10.60 -20.05
N ASP A 231 25.15 -10.95 -18.87
CA ASP A 231 26.47 -11.56 -18.64
C ASP A 231 26.45 -13.10 -18.73
N GLN A 232 25.40 -13.68 -19.32
CA GLN A 232 25.16 -15.13 -19.41
C GLN A 232 24.96 -15.81 -18.04
N GLY A 233 24.81 -15.03 -16.97
CA GLY A 233 24.38 -15.53 -15.67
C GLY A 233 22.87 -15.81 -15.63
N ILE A 234 22.39 -16.30 -14.48
CA ILE A 234 20.99 -16.59 -14.24
C ILE A 234 20.54 -15.94 -12.93
N ASN A 235 19.38 -15.27 -12.94
CA ASN A 235 18.63 -14.95 -11.75
C ASN A 235 17.52 -15.99 -11.54
N ALA A 236 17.53 -16.68 -10.40
CA ALA A 236 16.51 -17.64 -10.00
C ALA A 236 15.71 -17.09 -8.81
N TYR A 237 14.39 -16.97 -8.99
CA TYR A 237 13.43 -16.50 -7.99
C TYR A 237 12.56 -17.66 -7.56
N ALA A 238 12.78 -18.19 -6.36
CA ALA A 238 11.95 -19.23 -5.77
C ALA A 238 10.84 -18.58 -4.93
N TYR A 239 9.60 -18.82 -5.32
CA TYR A 239 8.39 -18.30 -4.68
C TYR A 239 7.68 -19.39 -3.89
N ASP A 240 7.17 -19.02 -2.72
CA ASP A 240 6.11 -19.73 -1.98
C ASP A 240 5.02 -18.72 -1.69
N ILE A 241 3.82 -18.93 -2.22
CA ILE A 241 2.69 -18.00 -2.12
C ILE A 241 1.49 -18.75 -1.58
N ALA A 242 0.82 -18.18 -0.59
CA ALA A 242 -0.44 -18.68 -0.08
C ALA A 242 -1.37 -17.54 0.29
N GLY A 243 -2.55 -17.48 -0.31
CA GLY A 243 -3.52 -16.43 -0.11
C GLY A 243 -4.96 -16.93 0.00
N ARG A 244 -5.83 -16.04 0.49
CA ARG A 244 -7.26 -16.28 0.63
C ARG A 244 -8.06 -15.00 0.38
N VAL A 245 -9.06 -15.09 -0.46
CA VAL A 245 -10.13 -14.10 -0.64
C VAL A 245 -11.27 -14.41 0.33
N VAL A 246 -11.64 -13.43 1.15
CA VAL A 246 -12.68 -13.51 2.17
C VAL A 246 -13.92 -12.75 1.68
N ARG A 247 -14.89 -13.49 1.12
CA ARG A 247 -16.10 -12.91 0.53
C ARG A 247 -16.92 -12.08 1.52
N THR A 248 -17.02 -12.54 2.77
CA THR A 248 -17.84 -11.88 3.81
C THR A 248 -17.35 -10.48 4.16
N THR A 249 -16.04 -10.28 4.22
CA THR A 249 -15.43 -8.99 4.56
C THR A 249 -15.05 -8.16 3.34
N GLY A 250 -15.15 -8.72 2.13
CA GLY A 250 -14.65 -8.07 0.91
C GLY A 250 -13.13 -7.85 0.93
N GLY A 251 -12.40 -8.71 1.66
CA GLY A 251 -10.96 -8.62 1.82
C GLY A 251 -10.21 -9.79 1.19
N ALA A 252 -8.90 -9.64 1.07
CA ALA A 252 -7.95 -10.70 0.77
C ALA A 252 -6.78 -10.63 1.75
N ARG A 253 -6.21 -11.78 2.08
CA ARG A 253 -5.03 -11.88 2.95
C ARG A 253 -4.18 -13.06 2.56
N GLY A 254 -2.90 -13.01 2.87
CA GLY A 254 -2.01 -14.13 2.59
C GLY A 254 -0.61 -13.90 3.10
N ARG A 255 0.29 -14.76 2.63
CA ARG A 255 1.72 -14.67 2.81
C ARG A 255 2.44 -15.04 1.53
N PHE A 256 3.67 -14.59 1.43
CA PHE A 256 4.62 -15.10 0.46
C PHE A 256 6.03 -15.10 1.03
N SER A 257 6.91 -15.86 0.42
CA SER A 257 8.35 -15.69 0.55
C SER A 257 9.02 -15.79 -0.82
N VAL A 258 10.07 -15.00 -1.02
CA VAL A 258 10.91 -15.04 -2.22
C VAL A 258 12.35 -15.30 -1.79
N ALA A 259 13.00 -16.25 -2.46
CA ALA A 259 14.44 -16.43 -2.41
C ALA A 259 15.02 -16.14 -3.80
N LEU A 260 15.83 -15.09 -3.89
CA LEU A 260 16.60 -14.77 -5.08
C LEU A 260 17.99 -15.40 -4.96
N THR A 261 18.42 -16.11 -6.00
CA THR A 261 19.81 -16.51 -6.19
C THR A 261 20.27 -16.02 -7.54
N ALA A 262 21.45 -15.41 -7.61
CA ALA A 262 22.09 -15.07 -8.87
C ALA A 262 23.36 -15.90 -9.05
N THR A 263 23.53 -16.48 -10.23
CA THR A 263 24.73 -17.26 -10.60
C THR A 263 25.39 -16.64 -11.83
N SER A 264 26.72 -16.64 -11.85
CA SER A 264 27.51 -16.22 -13.01
C SER A 264 27.44 -17.23 -14.15
N ALA A 265 28.01 -16.87 -15.31
CA ALA A 265 28.16 -17.78 -16.46
C ALA A 265 28.97 -19.05 -16.14
N SER A 266 29.88 -19.01 -15.16
CA SER A 266 30.65 -20.19 -14.71
C SER A 266 29.88 -21.07 -13.72
N GLY A 267 28.66 -20.66 -13.33
CA GLY A 267 27.84 -21.35 -12.34
C GLY A 267 28.15 -20.98 -10.88
N ALA A 268 29.07 -20.04 -10.63
CA ALA A 268 29.36 -19.57 -9.29
C ALA A 268 28.20 -18.70 -8.76
N GLN A 269 27.80 -18.91 -7.51
CA GLN A 269 26.77 -18.08 -6.88
C GLN A 269 27.34 -16.71 -6.50
N GLU A 270 26.75 -15.64 -7.03
CA GLU A 270 27.17 -14.25 -6.78
C GLU A 270 26.33 -13.59 -5.70
N LEU A 271 25.04 -13.92 -5.66
CA LEU A 271 24.06 -13.26 -4.80
C LEU A 271 23.07 -14.27 -4.24
N SER A 272 22.69 -14.10 -2.97
CA SER A 272 21.55 -14.77 -2.38
C SER A 272 20.81 -13.83 -1.45
N CYS A 273 19.52 -13.64 -1.69
CA CYS A 273 18.66 -12.77 -0.90
C CYS A 273 17.36 -13.49 -0.53
N ARG A 274 16.82 -13.23 0.66
CA ARG A 274 15.56 -13.83 1.12
C ARG A 274 14.67 -12.80 1.81
N THR A 275 13.38 -12.84 1.51
CA THR A 275 12.38 -11.97 2.15
C THR A 275 11.99 -12.46 3.54
N GLY A 276 12.17 -13.75 3.84
CA GLY A 276 11.43 -14.42 4.91
C GLY A 276 9.92 -14.52 4.59
N SER A 277 9.10 -14.83 5.59
CA SER A 277 7.64 -14.88 5.44
C SER A 277 7.03 -13.48 5.51
N VAL A 278 6.71 -12.90 4.36
CA VAL A 278 6.01 -11.62 4.25
C VAL A 278 4.51 -11.87 4.23
N THR A 279 3.74 -11.16 5.06
CA THR A 279 2.28 -11.25 5.04
C THR A 279 1.69 -10.09 4.26
N PHE A 280 0.46 -10.23 3.77
CA PHE A 280 -0.25 -9.13 3.11
C PHE A 280 -1.74 -9.13 3.44
N THR A 281 -2.33 -7.93 3.34
CA THR A 281 -3.77 -7.72 3.44
C THR A 281 -4.22 -6.74 2.36
N ALA A 282 -5.39 -6.97 1.79
CA ALA A 282 -5.99 -6.12 0.77
C ALA A 282 -7.51 -6.06 0.91
N THR A 283 -8.11 -4.97 0.45
CA THR A 283 -9.56 -4.73 0.50
C THR A 283 -10.08 -4.24 -0.84
N SER A 284 -11.36 -4.45 -1.11
CA SER A 284 -12.05 -4.08 -2.35
C SER A 284 -13.07 -2.95 -2.15
#